data_AF-A0A9D8UPL4-F1
#
_entry.id   AF-A0A9D8UPL4-F1
#
_cell.length_a   1.000
_cell.length_b   1.000
_cell.length_c   1.000
_cell.angle_alpha   90.00
_cell.angle_beta   90.00
_cell.angle_gamma   90.00
#
_symmetry.space_group_name_H-M   'P 1'
#
loop_
_entity.id
_entity.type
_entity.pdbx_description
1 polymer ?
#
loop_
_entity_poly.entity_id
_entity_poly.type
_entity_poly.pdbx_seq_one_letter_code
_entity_poly.pdbx_strand_id
1 'polypeptide(L)'
;MNSQTHVIMGAALFGKPMPKLAWAAAAGGIVPDAPMFAIIAVLRMSGYSLNQIFREIYWEHWWQIANGLGHSFWIWGGLAIISGLLAHRQRNPDRHDVMLAGRASAAPMVFAFSASAVLHSFIDFLCHRDDAHMHLWPFTEWRFRSPVSYWDSNHYGDWFGLFEALVGVVLVVVLFRRYTSWLLRGALLVALALYVAVPAFFIFNLGG
;
A
#
# COMPACT_ATOMS: atom_id res chain seq x y z
N MET A 1 4.53 9.74 4.41
CA MET A 1 4.41 8.44 3.72
C MET A 1 3.97 8.68 2.30
N ASN A 2 4.56 7.97 1.34
CA ASN A 2 4.22 8.10 -0.08
C ASN A 2 3.50 6.84 -0.54
N SER A 3 2.17 6.79 -0.35
CA SER A 3 1.35 5.65 -0.79
C SER A 3 1.54 5.30 -2.27
N GLN A 4 1.88 6.29 -3.11
CA GLN A 4 2.20 6.08 -4.52
C GLN A 4 3.39 5.12 -4.72
N THR A 5 4.38 5.11 -3.83
CA THR A 5 5.52 4.19 -3.90
C THR A 5 5.06 2.76 -3.71
N HIS A 6 4.24 2.48 -2.70
CA HIS A 6 3.72 1.14 -2.43
C HIS A 6 2.87 0.61 -3.59
N VAL A 7 2.04 1.46 -4.20
CA VAL A 7 1.28 1.15 -5.41
C VAL A 7 2.20 0.75 -6.56
N ILE A 8 3.24 1.55 -6.81
CA ILE A 8 4.22 1.31 -7.88
C ILE A 8 5.03 0.02 -7.61
N MET A 9 5.49 -0.20 -6.37
CA MET A 9 6.22 -1.39 -5.94
C MET A 9 5.37 -2.66 -6.13
N GLY A 10 4.10 -2.61 -5.71
CA GLY A 10 3.13 -3.67 -5.92
C GLY A 10 3.02 -4.06 -7.40
N ALA A 11 2.71 -3.09 -8.26
CA ALA A 11 2.63 -3.29 -9.70
C ALA A 11 3.93 -3.83 -10.31
N ALA A 12 5.08 -3.36 -9.82
CA ALA A 12 6.40 -3.77 -10.31
C ALA A 12 6.78 -5.19 -9.91
N LEU A 13 6.45 -5.63 -8.70
CA LEU A 13 6.83 -6.95 -8.18
C LEU A 13 5.80 -8.03 -8.53
N PHE A 14 4.51 -7.72 -8.43
CA PHE A 14 3.44 -8.72 -8.58
C PHE A 14 2.64 -8.58 -9.90
N GLY A 15 2.98 -7.63 -10.77
CA GLY A 15 2.24 -7.36 -12.00
C GLY A 15 2.52 -8.27 -13.20
N LYS A 16 3.46 -9.22 -13.11
CA LYS A 16 3.78 -10.14 -14.22
C LYS A 16 2.93 -11.42 -14.17
N PRO A 17 2.61 -12.03 -15.34
CA PRO A 17 2.95 -11.60 -16.70
C PRO A 17 1.89 -10.70 -17.36
N MET A 18 0.72 -10.50 -16.73
CA MET A 18 -0.43 -9.84 -17.36
C MET A 18 -0.71 -8.45 -16.78
N PRO A 19 -1.07 -7.45 -17.60
CA PRO A 19 -1.44 -6.11 -17.12
C PRO A 19 -2.51 -6.09 -16.00
N LYS A 20 -3.47 -7.02 -16.02
CA LYS A 20 -4.49 -7.14 -14.96
C LYS A 20 -3.91 -7.42 -13.56
N LEU A 21 -2.77 -8.13 -13.48
CA LEU A 21 -2.09 -8.38 -12.22
C LEU A 21 -1.42 -7.12 -11.69
N ALA A 22 -0.93 -6.24 -12.58
CA ALA A 22 -0.39 -4.95 -12.18
C ALA A 22 -1.47 -4.07 -11.55
N TRP A 23 -2.67 -4.05 -12.10
CA TRP A 23 -3.82 -3.36 -11.50
C TRP A 23 -4.24 -3.96 -10.16
N ALA A 24 -4.30 -5.30 -10.07
CA ALA A 24 -4.62 -5.97 -8.80
C ALA A 24 -3.57 -5.65 -7.73
N ALA A 25 -2.28 -5.69 -8.07
CA ALA A 25 -1.21 -5.35 -7.16
C ALA A 25 -1.17 -3.86 -6.80
N ALA A 26 -1.44 -2.97 -7.76
CA ALA A 26 -1.58 -1.54 -7.51
C ALA A 26 -2.71 -1.26 -6.51
N ALA A 27 -3.87 -1.92 -6.68
CA ALA A 27 -4.98 -1.83 -5.74
C ALA A 27 -4.59 -2.38 -4.34
N GLY A 28 -3.83 -3.48 -4.30
CA GLY A 28 -3.29 -4.01 -3.05
C GLY A 28 -2.26 -3.07 -2.39
N GLY A 29 -1.55 -2.28 -3.19
CA GLY A 29 -0.56 -1.32 -2.69
C GLY A 29 -1.17 -0.03 -2.17
N ILE A 30 -2.47 0.24 -2.38
CA ILE A 30 -3.16 1.40 -1.78
C ILE A 30 -4.17 1.00 -0.69
N VAL A 31 -4.61 -0.26 -0.67
CA VAL A 31 -5.68 -0.68 0.24
C VAL A 31 -5.37 -0.48 1.73
N PRO A 32 -4.12 -0.65 2.24
CA PRO A 32 -3.85 -0.42 3.65
C PRO A 32 -4.11 1.02 4.10
N ASP A 33 -3.87 1.98 3.21
CA ASP A 33 -4.10 3.41 3.42
C ASP A 33 -5.52 3.89 3.13
N ALA A 34 -6.33 3.07 2.46
CA ALA A 34 -7.68 3.47 2.05
C ALA A 34 -8.55 3.97 3.23
N PRO A 35 -8.51 3.38 4.44
CA PRO A 35 -9.22 3.92 5.60
C PRO A 35 -8.79 5.34 5.94
N MET A 36 -7.48 5.62 5.96
CA MET A 36 -6.94 6.95 6.26
C MET A 36 -7.47 7.99 5.25
N PHE A 37 -7.41 7.70 3.95
CA PHE A 37 -7.91 8.62 2.92
C PHE A 37 -9.41 8.89 3.06
N ALA A 38 -10.21 7.84 3.32
CA ALA A 38 -11.65 7.98 3.52
C ALA A 38 -11.99 8.83 4.75
N ILE A 39 -11.32 8.57 5.88
CA ILE A 39 -11.51 9.31 7.12
C ILE A 39 -11.12 10.78 6.93
N ILE A 40 -9.95 11.06 6.34
CA ILE A 40 -9.51 12.44 6.05
C ILE A 40 -10.53 13.15 5.17
N ALA A 41 -11.00 12.51 4.09
CA ALA A 41 -11.96 13.13 3.18
C ALA A 41 -13.26 13.51 3.90
N VAL A 42 -13.81 12.60 4.71
CA VAL A 42 -15.03 12.85 5.50
C VAL A 42 -14.81 13.99 6.49
N LEU A 43 -13.73 13.96 7.27
CA LEU A 43 -13.44 15.01 8.26
C LEU A 43 -13.22 16.38 7.59
N ARG A 44 -12.55 16.42 6.44
CA ARG A 44 -12.38 17.65 5.66
C ARG A 44 -13.71 18.18 5.14
N MET A 45 -14.60 17.32 4.65
CA MET A 45 -15.96 17.70 4.24
C MET A 45 -16.82 18.18 5.42
N SER A 46 -16.56 17.68 6.63
CA SER A 46 -17.20 18.13 7.88
C SER A 46 -16.59 19.40 8.47
N GLY A 47 -15.60 20.02 7.82
CA GLY A 47 -15.03 21.31 8.22
C GLY A 47 -13.83 21.24 9.16
N TYR A 48 -13.31 20.05 9.49
CA TYR A 48 -12.12 19.92 10.33
C TYR A 48 -10.86 20.37 9.57
N SER A 49 -9.99 21.14 10.23
CA SER A 49 -8.69 21.53 9.67
C SER A 49 -7.72 20.34 9.64
N LEU A 50 -6.73 20.38 8.73
CA LEU A 50 -5.70 19.33 8.68
C LEU A 50 -4.87 19.27 9.97
N ASN A 51 -4.65 20.41 10.63
CA ASN A 51 -3.99 20.45 11.93
C ASN A 51 -4.78 19.67 13.00
N GLN A 52 -6.08 19.90 13.13
CA GLN A 52 -6.94 19.12 14.04
C GLN A 52 -6.93 17.64 13.69
N ILE A 53 -7.01 17.31 12.40
CA ILE A 53 -7.01 15.92 11.93
C ILE A 53 -5.71 15.22 12.35
N PHE A 54 -4.54 15.74 12.00
CA PHE A 54 -3.27 15.03 12.20
C PHE A 54 -2.67 15.20 13.60
N ARG A 55 -2.97 16.29 14.32
CA ARG A 55 -2.41 16.53 15.67
C ARG A 55 -3.28 15.99 16.79
N GLU A 56 -4.58 15.79 16.55
CA GLU A 56 -5.52 15.38 17.59
C GLU A 56 -6.26 14.11 17.15
N ILE A 57 -7.11 14.20 16.12
CA ILE A 57 -8.07 13.14 15.77
C ILE A 57 -7.36 11.86 15.29
N TYR A 58 -6.23 11.98 14.61
CA TYR A 58 -5.41 10.85 14.16
C TYR A 58 -4.97 9.93 15.31
N TRP A 59 -4.80 10.50 16.52
CA TRP A 59 -4.33 9.78 17.70
C TRP A 59 -5.46 9.10 18.48
N GLU A 60 -6.71 9.28 18.07
CA GLU A 60 -7.86 8.64 18.69
C GLU A 60 -7.85 7.13 18.48
N HIS A 61 -8.27 6.38 19.50
CA HIS A 61 -8.19 4.93 19.50
C HIS A 61 -8.94 4.27 18.34
N TRP A 62 -10.10 4.82 17.94
CA TRP A 62 -10.88 4.29 16.81
C TRP A 62 -10.15 4.43 15.46
N TRP A 63 -9.39 5.51 15.26
CA TRP A 63 -8.57 5.68 14.07
C TRP A 63 -7.42 4.67 14.10
N GLN A 64 -6.78 4.53 15.25
CA GLN A 64 -5.68 3.58 15.44
C GLN A 64 -6.12 2.13 15.16
N ILE A 65 -7.36 1.75 15.50
CA ILE A 65 -7.97 0.47 15.08
C ILE A 65 -8.13 0.41 13.55
N ALA A 66 -8.63 1.48 12.92
CA ALA A 66 -8.79 1.51 11.47
C ALA A 66 -7.44 1.34 10.74
N ASN A 67 -6.37 1.97 11.23
CA ASN A 67 -5.01 1.77 10.72
C ASN A 67 -4.53 0.32 10.98
N GLY A 68 -4.78 -0.23 12.17
CA GLY A 68 -4.43 -1.62 12.50
C GLY A 68 -5.13 -2.64 11.59
N LEU A 69 -6.42 -2.42 11.28
CA LEU A 69 -7.18 -3.21 10.32
C LEU A 69 -6.60 -3.08 8.91
N GLY A 70 -6.31 -1.86 8.46
CA GLY A 70 -5.71 -1.58 7.16
C GLY A 70 -4.37 -2.27 6.96
N HIS A 71 -3.56 -2.39 8.01
CA HIS A 71 -2.18 -2.90 7.94
C HIS A 71 -1.99 -4.28 8.59
N SER A 72 -3.07 -5.03 8.79
CA SER A 72 -3.04 -6.31 9.52
C SER A 72 -2.28 -7.39 8.74
N PHE A 73 -1.19 -7.91 9.33
CA PHE A 73 -0.44 -9.02 8.75
C PHE A 73 -1.25 -10.32 8.70
N TRP A 74 -2.22 -10.49 9.59
CA TRP A 74 -3.08 -11.67 9.59
C TRP A 74 -4.03 -11.69 8.39
N ILE A 75 -4.67 -10.56 8.11
CA ILE A 75 -5.61 -10.42 7.00
C ILE A 75 -4.86 -10.57 5.67
N TRP A 76 -3.86 -9.74 5.44
CA TRP A 76 -3.16 -9.73 4.16
C TRP A 76 -2.25 -10.95 3.97
N GLY A 77 -1.54 -11.36 5.01
CA GLY A 77 -0.68 -12.54 4.96
C GLY A 77 -1.49 -13.83 4.79
N GLY A 78 -2.59 -13.98 5.53
CA GLY A 78 -3.50 -15.12 5.36
C GLY A 78 -4.08 -15.19 3.95
N LEU A 79 -4.56 -14.06 3.43
CA LEU A 79 -5.10 -13.99 2.07
C LEU A 79 -4.04 -14.30 1.00
N ALA A 80 -2.82 -13.79 1.18
CA ALA A 80 -1.69 -14.05 0.27
C ALA A 80 -1.27 -15.53 0.28
N ILE A 81 -1.20 -16.16 1.45
CA ILE A 81 -0.86 -17.59 1.57
C ILE A 81 -1.95 -18.44 0.90
N ILE A 82 -3.22 -18.23 1.24
CA ILE A 82 -4.32 -19.04 0.71
C ILE A 82 -4.41 -18.87 -0.82
N SER A 83 -4.43 -17.63 -1.31
CA SER A 83 -4.52 -17.37 -2.75
C SER A 83 -3.28 -17.83 -3.53
N GLY A 84 -2.09 -17.74 -2.93
CA GLY A 84 -0.84 -18.26 -3.50
C GLY A 84 -0.85 -19.79 -3.63
N LEU A 85 -1.31 -20.51 -2.61
CA LEU A 85 -1.47 -21.97 -2.66
C LEU A 85 -2.48 -22.39 -3.73
N LEU A 86 -3.62 -21.69 -3.83
CA LEU A 86 -4.63 -21.93 -4.86
C LEU A 86 -4.09 -21.66 -6.28
N ALA A 87 -3.34 -20.56 -6.46
CA ALA A 87 -2.72 -20.23 -7.74
C ALA A 87 -1.62 -21.23 -8.12
N HIS A 88 -0.88 -21.77 -7.15
CA HIS A 88 0.13 -22.80 -7.38
C HIS A 88 -0.50 -24.13 -7.84
N ARG A 89 -1.55 -24.60 -7.15
CA ARG A 89 -2.28 -25.83 -7.51
C ARG A 89 -2.85 -25.76 -8.93
N GLN A 90 -3.38 -24.61 -9.34
CA GLN A 90 -3.93 -24.43 -10.69
C GLN A 90 -2.88 -24.50 -11.81
N ARG A 91 -1.61 -24.20 -11.51
CA ARG A 91 -0.51 -24.35 -12.47
C ARG A 91 -0.03 -25.79 -12.62
N ASN A 92 -0.29 -26.63 -11.61
CA ASN A 92 0.10 -28.03 -11.56
C ASN A 92 -1.14 -28.91 -11.23
N PRO A 93 -2.12 -29.01 -12.13
CA PRO A 93 -3.36 -29.73 -11.86
C PRO A 93 -3.09 -31.24 -11.74
N ASP A 94 -3.61 -31.87 -10.69
CA ASP A 94 -3.66 -33.33 -10.59
C ASP A 94 -4.77 -33.89 -11.50
N ARG A 95 -4.70 -35.18 -11.85
CA ARG A 95 -5.67 -35.86 -12.75
C ARG A 95 -7.13 -35.72 -12.29
N HIS A 96 -7.39 -35.50 -11.00
CA HIS A 96 -8.74 -35.28 -10.44
C HIS A 96 -9.24 -33.83 -10.57
N ASP A 97 -8.35 -32.84 -10.71
CA ASP A 97 -8.70 -31.40 -10.74
C ASP A 97 -9.19 -30.93 -12.12
N VAL A 98 -8.92 -31.72 -13.16
CA VAL A 98 -9.30 -31.41 -14.56
C VAL A 98 -10.81 -31.27 -14.72
N MET A 99 -11.62 -31.94 -13.89
CA MET A 99 -13.09 -31.82 -13.91
C MET A 99 -13.63 -30.49 -13.32
N LEU A 100 -12.86 -29.79 -12.47
CA LEU A 100 -13.25 -28.52 -11.85
C LEU A 100 -12.63 -27.28 -12.56
N ALA A 101 -11.73 -27.49 -13.52
CA ALA A 101 -10.88 -26.48 -14.16
C ALA A 101 -11.60 -25.50 -15.12
N GLY A 102 -12.93 -25.48 -15.15
CA GLY A 102 -13.72 -24.69 -16.10
C GLY A 102 -13.93 -23.20 -15.76
N ARG A 103 -13.38 -22.68 -14.65
CA ARG A 103 -13.55 -21.26 -14.25
C ARG A 103 -12.22 -20.54 -14.16
N ALA A 104 -12.12 -19.38 -14.81
CA ALA A 104 -10.98 -18.47 -14.66
C ALA A 104 -10.83 -18.10 -13.18
N SER A 105 -9.78 -18.59 -12.53
CA SER A 105 -9.58 -18.38 -11.11
C SER A 105 -9.15 -16.96 -10.79
N ALA A 106 -9.79 -16.35 -9.80
CA ALA A 106 -9.37 -15.06 -9.27
C ALA A 106 -8.08 -15.17 -8.44
N ALA A 107 -7.62 -16.37 -8.10
CA ALA A 107 -6.52 -16.61 -7.16
C ALA A 107 -5.22 -15.85 -7.49
N PRO A 108 -4.73 -15.81 -8.75
CA PRO A 108 -3.52 -15.03 -9.06
C PRO A 108 -3.69 -13.51 -8.85
N MET A 109 -4.90 -12.98 -9.09
CA MET A 109 -5.19 -11.56 -8.87
C MET A 109 -5.30 -11.26 -7.38
N VAL A 110 -5.98 -12.13 -6.62
CA VAL A 110 -6.08 -12.03 -5.16
C VAL A 110 -4.69 -12.15 -4.52
N PHE A 111 -3.82 -13.02 -5.03
CA PHE A 111 -2.43 -13.12 -4.59
C PHE A 111 -1.67 -11.82 -4.87
N ALA A 112 -1.72 -11.32 -6.11
CA ALA A 112 -1.03 -10.08 -6.46
C ALA A 112 -1.49 -8.89 -5.61
N PHE A 113 -2.80 -8.79 -5.34
CA PHE A 113 -3.40 -7.80 -4.46
C PHE A 113 -2.92 -7.96 -3.01
N SER A 114 -3.12 -9.13 -2.41
CA SER A 114 -2.79 -9.35 -0.99
C SER A 114 -1.29 -9.33 -0.71
N ALA A 115 -0.46 -9.87 -1.60
CA ALA A 115 1.00 -9.80 -1.47
C ALA A 115 1.51 -8.35 -1.56
N SER A 116 0.87 -7.51 -2.38
CA SER A 116 1.15 -6.08 -2.43
C SER A 116 0.75 -5.36 -1.14
N ALA A 117 -0.40 -5.71 -0.55
CA ALA A 117 -0.84 -5.17 0.73
C ALA A 117 0.07 -5.59 1.90
N VAL A 118 0.58 -6.84 1.87
CA VAL A 118 1.64 -7.30 2.80
C VAL A 118 2.91 -6.48 2.62
N LEU A 119 3.35 -6.26 1.37
CA LEU A 119 4.55 -5.48 1.10
C LEU A 119 4.42 -4.04 1.63
N HIS A 120 3.30 -3.38 1.35
CA HIS A 120 2.99 -2.06 1.90
C HIS A 120 3.08 -2.07 3.43
N SER A 121 2.29 -2.94 4.07
CA SER A 121 2.25 -3.05 5.53
C SER A 121 3.62 -3.36 6.14
N PHE A 122 4.46 -4.12 5.44
CA PHE A 122 5.80 -4.47 5.91
C PHE A 122 6.77 -3.29 5.81
N ILE A 123 6.70 -2.47 4.76
CA ILE A 123 7.52 -1.26 4.68
C ILE A 123 7.10 -0.28 5.78
N ASP A 124 5.80 -0.12 6.00
CA ASP A 124 5.26 0.74 7.04
C ASP A 124 5.64 0.28 8.44
N PHE A 125 5.61 -1.03 8.68
CA PHE A 125 6.14 -1.61 9.90
C PHE A 125 7.59 -1.18 10.17
N LEU A 126 8.40 -0.97 9.12
CA LEU A 126 9.79 -0.53 9.25
C LEU A 126 9.98 0.99 9.15
N CYS A 127 8.95 1.79 8.87
CA CYS A 127 9.08 3.21 8.55
C CYS A 127 8.17 4.12 9.39
N HIS A 128 7.44 3.56 10.36
CA HIS A 128 6.70 4.32 11.36
C HIS A 128 7.29 4.19 12.76
N ARG A 129 7.26 5.30 13.50
CA ARG A 129 7.88 5.39 14.83
C ARG A 129 6.85 5.67 15.90
N ASP A 130 6.50 6.94 16.10
CA ASP A 130 5.54 7.33 17.14
C ASP A 130 4.10 7.08 16.71
N ASP A 131 3.87 7.05 15.41
CA ASP A 131 2.60 6.85 14.75
C ASP A 131 2.39 5.40 14.24
N ALA A 132 3.27 4.50 14.66
CA ALA A 132 3.30 3.11 14.25
C ALA A 132 1.95 2.39 14.40
N HIS A 133 1.65 1.53 13.43
CA HIS A 133 0.40 0.82 13.33
C HIS A 133 0.41 -0.50 14.14
N MET A 134 -0.77 -0.94 14.55
CA MET A 134 -0.96 -2.22 15.25
C MET A 134 -1.05 -3.39 14.24
N HIS A 135 0.05 -3.74 13.59
CA HIS A 135 0.05 -4.76 12.52
C HIS A 135 -0.44 -6.15 12.93
N LEU A 136 -0.47 -6.45 14.24
CA LEU A 136 -0.89 -7.73 14.80
C LEU A 136 -2.29 -7.70 15.43
N TRP A 137 -3.03 -6.60 15.29
CA TRP A 137 -4.43 -6.49 15.71
C TRP A 137 -5.30 -7.53 14.96
N PRO A 138 -6.32 -8.16 15.59
CA PRO A 138 -6.89 -7.88 16.92
C PRO A 138 -6.25 -8.60 18.10
N PHE A 139 -5.19 -9.39 17.88
CA PHE A 139 -4.62 -10.19 18.97
C PHE A 139 -3.73 -9.38 19.91
N THR A 140 -3.14 -8.29 19.42
CA THR A 140 -2.36 -7.35 20.24
C THR A 140 -2.36 -5.95 19.64
N GLU A 141 -2.31 -4.94 20.52
CA GLU A 141 -2.13 -3.53 20.17
C GLU A 141 -0.66 -3.10 20.15
N TRP A 142 0.25 -4.07 20.26
CA TRP A 142 1.69 -3.82 20.21
C TRP A 142 2.09 -3.15 18.91
N ARG A 143 3.01 -2.19 19.01
CA ARG A 143 3.54 -1.39 17.92
C ARG A 143 5.05 -1.50 17.90
N PHE A 144 5.61 -1.73 16.73
CA PHE A 144 7.05 -1.60 16.54
C PHE A 144 7.39 -0.13 16.30
N ARG A 145 8.16 0.47 17.21
CA ARG A 145 8.67 1.83 17.02
C ARG A 145 9.96 1.77 16.21
N SER A 146 9.87 2.04 14.91
CA SER A 146 11.03 1.94 14.03
C SER A 146 12.11 3.00 14.33
N PRO A 147 13.41 2.67 14.15
CA PRO A 147 14.49 3.67 14.10
C PRO A 147 14.37 4.64 12.92
N VAL A 148 13.62 4.28 11.87
CA VAL A 148 13.39 5.08 10.67
C VAL A 148 11.95 5.56 10.65
N SER A 149 11.73 6.84 10.37
CA SER A 149 10.41 7.44 10.18
C SER A 149 10.26 7.94 8.74
N TYR A 150 9.03 7.95 8.22
CA TYR A 150 8.71 8.61 6.96
C TYR A 150 8.77 10.15 6.99
N TRP A 151 8.71 10.78 8.16
CA TRP A 151 8.56 12.24 8.27
C TRP A 151 9.34 12.89 9.39
N ASP A 152 9.77 12.15 10.41
CA ASP A 152 10.62 12.73 11.44
C ASP A 152 12.06 12.85 10.94
N SER A 153 12.50 14.08 10.68
CA SER A 153 13.86 14.40 10.23
C SER A 153 14.93 13.92 11.22
N ASN A 154 14.62 13.84 12.53
CA ASN A 154 15.54 13.29 13.53
C ASN A 154 15.68 11.76 13.45
N HIS A 155 14.82 11.11 12.67
CA HIS A 155 14.78 9.67 12.43
C HIS A 155 14.82 9.36 10.93
N TYR A 156 15.70 10.05 10.21
CA TYR A 156 15.99 9.84 8.78
C TYR A 156 14.84 10.16 7.81
N GLY A 157 13.76 10.83 8.24
CA GLY A 157 12.59 11.13 7.40
C GLY A 157 12.92 11.80 6.07
N ASP A 158 13.76 12.84 6.10
CA ASP A 158 14.12 13.58 4.87
C ASP A 158 14.90 12.70 3.89
N TRP A 159 15.88 11.95 4.39
CA TRP A 159 16.72 11.06 3.59
C TRP A 159 15.93 9.86 3.06
N PHE A 160 15.07 9.29 3.91
CA PHE A 160 14.24 8.16 3.54
C PHE A 160 13.18 8.57 2.51
N GLY A 161 12.54 9.73 2.66
CA GLY A 161 11.61 10.26 1.67
C GLY A 161 12.26 10.48 0.30
N LEU A 162 13.50 11.00 0.26
CA LEU A 162 14.27 11.12 -0.98
C LEU A 162 14.59 9.73 -1.58
N PHE A 163 15.07 8.80 -0.76
CA PHE A 163 15.36 7.43 -1.19
C PHE A 163 14.12 6.76 -1.78
N GLU A 164 12.99 6.87 -1.09
CA GLU A 164 11.71 6.30 -1.49
C GLU A 164 11.25 6.88 -2.84
N ALA A 165 11.35 8.20 -3.02
CA ALA A 165 11.02 8.86 -4.28
C ALA A 165 11.91 8.38 -5.43
N LEU A 166 13.22 8.21 -5.21
CA LEU A 166 14.15 7.69 -6.22
C LEU A 166 13.78 6.25 -6.62
N VAL A 167 13.47 5.39 -5.66
CA VAL A 167 12.98 4.02 -5.93
C VAL A 167 11.70 4.09 -6.75
N GLY A 168 10.76 4.97 -6.39
CA GLY A 168 9.55 5.25 -7.14
C GLY A 168 9.80 5.59 -8.61
N VAL A 169 10.67 6.56 -8.87
CA VAL A 169 11.02 7.00 -10.23
C VAL A 169 11.64 5.86 -11.05
N VAL A 170 12.58 5.10 -10.46
CA VAL A 170 13.20 3.95 -11.13
C VAL A 170 12.15 2.89 -11.48
N LEU A 171 11.24 2.59 -10.57
CA LEU A 171 10.18 1.61 -10.81
C LEU A 171 9.16 2.09 -11.86
N VAL A 172 8.85 3.39 -11.91
CA VAL A 172 8.05 3.98 -12.99
C VAL A 172 8.73 3.72 -14.34
N VAL A 173 10.04 3.96 -14.47
CA VAL A 173 10.78 3.68 -15.72
C VAL A 173 10.71 2.20 -16.08
N VAL A 174 10.90 1.30 -15.12
CA VAL A 174 10.77 -0.15 -15.32
C VAL A 174 9.36 -0.52 -15.82
N LEU A 175 8.32 0.04 -15.22
CA LEU A 175 6.92 -0.22 -15.60
C LEU A 175 6.55 0.38 -16.96
N PHE A 176 7.08 1.55 -17.31
CA PHE A 176 6.94 2.17 -18.63
C PHE A 176 7.53 1.32 -19.76
N ARG A 177 8.68 0.68 -19.49
CA ARG A 177 9.31 -0.27 -20.41
C ARG A 177 8.54 -1.59 -20.46
N ARG A 178 7.89 -1.99 -19.37
CA ARG A 178 7.14 -3.25 -19.25
C ARG A 178 5.79 -3.21 -19.94
N TYR A 179 5.06 -2.10 -19.85
CA TYR A 179 3.70 -1.99 -20.35
C TYR A 179 3.58 -0.95 -21.46
N THR A 180 2.92 -1.33 -22.56
CA THR A 180 2.60 -0.46 -23.70
C THR A 180 1.23 0.20 -23.58
N SER A 181 0.36 -0.29 -22.68
CA SER A 181 -0.98 0.26 -22.47
C SER A 181 -0.93 1.73 -22.04
N TRP A 182 -1.65 2.58 -22.76
CA TRP A 182 -1.73 4.02 -22.50
C TRP A 182 -2.41 4.31 -21.15
N LEU A 183 -3.38 3.50 -20.73
CA LEU A 183 -4.05 3.64 -19.42
C LEU A 183 -3.06 3.44 -18.28
N LEU A 184 -2.23 2.39 -18.35
CA LEU A 184 -1.20 2.13 -17.35
C LEU A 184 -0.15 3.24 -17.33
N ARG A 185 0.30 3.68 -18.51
CA ARG A 185 1.26 4.79 -18.60
C ARG A 185 0.68 6.09 -18.03
N GLY A 186 -0.58 6.39 -18.31
CA GLY A 186 -1.28 7.53 -17.72
C GLY A 186 -1.33 7.46 -16.20
N ALA A 187 -1.70 6.30 -15.64
CA ALA A 187 -1.71 6.09 -14.19
C ALA A 187 -0.31 6.23 -13.56
N LEU A 188 0.74 5.77 -14.24
CA LEU A 188 2.13 5.94 -13.79
C LEU A 188 2.57 7.42 -13.81
N LEU A 189 2.12 8.22 -14.79
CA LEU A 189 2.37 9.66 -14.81
C LEU A 189 1.66 10.37 -13.66
N VAL A 190 0.42 9.97 -13.35
CA VAL A 190 -0.29 10.48 -12.17
C VAL A 190 0.47 10.12 -10.90
N ALA A 191 0.88 8.85 -10.74
CA ALA A 191 1.68 8.43 -9.58
C ALA A 191 3.02 9.19 -9.48
N LEU A 192 3.66 9.49 -10.61
CA LEU A 192 4.86 10.32 -10.66
C LEU A 192 4.59 11.76 -10.21
N ALA A 193 3.49 12.37 -10.66
CA ALA A 193 3.09 13.72 -10.27
C ALA A 193 2.80 13.83 -8.76
N LEU A 194 2.29 12.76 -8.14
CA LEU A 194 1.99 12.71 -6.71
C LEU A 194 3.25 12.86 -5.82
N TYR A 195 4.44 12.46 -6.28
CA TYR A 195 5.68 12.71 -5.54
C TYR A 195 5.99 14.19 -5.33
N VAL A 196 5.41 15.08 -6.16
CA VAL A 196 5.54 16.53 -5.99
C VAL A 196 4.28 17.10 -5.33
N ALA A 197 3.11 16.69 -5.79
CA ALA A 197 1.84 17.26 -5.33
C ALA A 197 1.56 17.00 -3.85
N VAL A 198 1.86 15.80 -3.34
CA VAL A 198 1.57 15.44 -1.95
C VAL A 198 2.47 16.21 -0.97
N PRO A 199 3.81 16.22 -1.11
CA PRO A 199 4.65 17.05 -0.24
C PRO A 199 4.29 18.54 -0.31
N ALA A 200 4.05 19.06 -1.52
CA ALA A 200 3.64 20.46 -1.69
C ALA A 200 2.34 20.77 -0.93
N PHE A 201 1.33 19.91 -1.05
CA PHE A 201 0.06 20.06 -0.33
C PHE A 201 0.28 20.15 1.19
N PHE A 202 1.09 19.26 1.76
CA PHE A 202 1.36 19.28 3.20
C PHE A 202 2.19 20.50 3.63
N ILE A 203 3.19 20.90 2.86
CA ILE A 203 3.98 22.11 3.13
C ILE A 203 3.09 23.34 3.19
N PHE A 204 2.19 23.53 2.22
CA PHE A 204 1.33 24.72 2.17
C PHE A 204 0.17 24.72 3.18
N ASN A 205 -0.19 23.56 3.74
CA ASN A 205 -1.36 23.45 4.64
C ASN A 205 -1.02 23.11 6.09
N LEU A 206 0.14 22.54 6.37
CA LEU A 206 0.62 22.18 7.72
C LEU A 206 1.94 22.87 8.10
N GLY A 207 2.67 23.44 7.15
CA GLY A 207 3.98 24.08 7.37
C GLY A 207 3.94 25.51 7.92
N GLY A 208 2.85 25.89 8.60
CA GLY A 208 2.64 27.19 9.24
C GLY A 208 2.48 27.07 10.75
#